data_AF-A0A1A7WJS8-F1
#
_entry.id   AF-A0A1A7WJS8-F1
#
_cell.length_a   1.000
_cell.length_b   1.000
_cell.length_c   1.000
_cell.angle_alpha   90.00
_cell.angle_beta   90.00
_cell.angle_gamma   90.00
#
_symmetry.space_group_name_H-M   'P 1'
#
loop_
_entity.id
_entity.type
_entity.pdbx_description
1 polymer ?
#
loop_
_entity_poly.entity_id
_entity_poly.type
_entity_poly.pdbx_seq_one_letter_code
_entity_poly.pdbx_strand_id
1 'polypeptide(L)'
;AGEPEESKLTEEEKVLMREEFEAGLLEAGLQIERDKERANGMGFIRLHIPWSILSREAELQKIKVAVKKKCELRKRTGIAGTWDSVVTKLNRPFQPDVPDIDIHRDSQSRVHFKTLKHPFIRDKLHLYDIKSTATLFDNATRSRIVAEIISRTTCTRTCQTTGIHSLLARGVYDSAFPLHDGSFTRRGRRDQRNDRQILHEEWANYGVMFKYQPVDLIRKYFGEQIGLYFAWLGVYTQLLIPPSVLGIIVFLYGIFTVDTNVPSLE
;
A
#
# COMPACT_ATOMS: atom_id res chain seq x y z
N ALA A 1 5.09 30.86 -36.30
CA ALA A 1 5.33 29.92 -35.21
C ALA A 1 4.52 28.68 -35.55
N GLY A 2 5.17 27.61 -36.01
CA GLY A 2 4.48 26.37 -36.32
C GLY A 2 3.99 25.74 -35.03
N GLU A 3 2.69 25.45 -34.96
CA GLU A 3 2.19 24.48 -33.99
C GLU A 3 2.97 23.18 -34.21
N PRO A 4 3.41 22.47 -33.15
CA PRO A 4 3.98 21.16 -33.34
C PRO A 4 2.87 20.29 -33.93
N GLU A 5 3.00 19.90 -35.19
CA GLU A 5 2.25 18.79 -35.77
C GLU A 5 2.56 17.56 -34.90
N GLU A 6 1.70 17.27 -33.92
CA GLU A 6 1.57 15.91 -33.41
C GLU A 6 1.18 15.06 -34.61
N SER A 7 2.17 14.39 -35.20
CA SER A 7 1.94 13.39 -36.22
C SER A 7 0.99 12.35 -35.63
N LYS A 8 -0.30 12.46 -35.95
CA LYS A 8 -1.33 11.55 -35.47
C LYS A 8 -1.00 10.17 -36.02
N LEU A 9 -0.47 9.31 -35.16
CA LEU A 9 -0.27 7.89 -35.44
C LEU A 9 -1.56 7.31 -36.02
N THR A 10 -1.45 6.63 -37.15
CA THR A 10 -2.57 5.92 -37.76
C THR A 10 -3.01 4.77 -36.86
N GLU A 11 -4.29 4.38 -36.95
CA GLU A 11 -4.79 3.25 -36.14
C GLU A 11 -4.08 1.93 -36.48
N GLU A 12 -3.65 1.76 -37.73
CA GLU A 12 -2.84 0.60 -38.15
C GLU A 12 -1.48 0.56 -37.44
N GLU A 13 -0.78 1.69 -37.33
CA GLU A 13 0.48 1.79 -36.59
C GLU A 13 0.27 1.52 -35.09
N LYS A 14 -0.84 1.99 -34.52
CA LYS A 14 -1.19 1.71 -33.12
C LYS A 14 -1.44 0.23 -32.89
N VAL A 15 -2.13 -0.46 -33.79
CA VAL A 15 -2.35 -1.91 -33.71
C VAL A 15 -1.01 -2.65 -33.73
N LEU A 16 -0.12 -2.33 -34.68
CA LEU A 16 1.21 -2.96 -34.76
C LEU A 16 2.02 -2.73 -33.47
N MET A 17 1.99 -1.52 -32.91
CA MET A 17 2.65 -1.22 -31.64
C MET A 17 2.08 -2.03 -30.47
N ARG A 18 0.76 -2.21 -30.40
CA ARG A 18 0.13 -3.05 -29.36
C ARG A 18 0.56 -4.51 -29.53
N GLU A 19 0.54 -5.03 -30.74
CA GLU A 19 0.93 -6.43 -31.03
C GLU A 19 2.38 -6.70 -30.65
N GLU A 20 3.33 -5.84 -31.01
CA GLU A 20 4.73 -6.00 -30.60
C GLU A 20 4.89 -5.92 -29.08
N PHE A 21 4.25 -4.93 -28.43
CA PHE A 21 4.32 -4.79 -26.99
C PHE A 21 3.77 -6.01 -26.26
N GLU A 22 2.58 -6.47 -26.66
CA GLU A 22 1.92 -7.65 -26.08
C GLU A 22 2.73 -8.93 -26.32
N ALA A 23 3.36 -9.09 -27.48
CA ALA A 23 4.30 -10.19 -27.73
C ALA A 23 5.48 -10.14 -26.74
N GLY A 24 6.07 -8.97 -26.51
CA GLY A 24 7.13 -8.78 -25.52
C GLY A 24 6.68 -9.07 -24.08
N LEU A 25 5.42 -8.80 -23.73
CA LEU A 25 4.86 -9.18 -22.43
C LEU A 25 4.70 -10.70 -22.27
N LEU A 26 4.27 -11.39 -23.33
CA LEU A 26 4.19 -12.85 -23.36
C LEU A 26 5.59 -13.50 -23.28
N GLU A 27 6.58 -12.94 -23.97
CA GLU A 27 7.99 -13.37 -23.89
C GLU A 27 8.58 -13.15 -22.48
N ALA A 28 8.20 -12.07 -21.80
CA ALA A 28 8.53 -11.84 -20.40
C ALA A 28 7.83 -12.82 -19.43
N GLY A 29 6.88 -13.62 -19.93
CA GLY A 29 6.17 -14.67 -19.20
C GLY A 29 4.88 -14.20 -18.50
N LEU A 30 4.37 -13.02 -18.83
CA LEU A 30 3.04 -12.59 -18.38
C LEU A 30 1.95 -13.28 -19.19
N GLN A 31 0.76 -13.37 -18.62
CA GLN A 31 -0.45 -13.87 -19.27
C GLN A 31 -1.40 -12.71 -19.54
N ILE A 32 -1.97 -12.68 -20.74
CA ILE A 32 -2.83 -11.61 -21.22
C ILE A 32 -4.25 -12.18 -21.40
N GLU A 33 -5.23 -11.54 -20.77
CA GLU A 33 -6.65 -11.83 -20.94
C GLU A 33 -7.35 -10.58 -21.48
N ARG A 34 -8.08 -10.70 -22.58
CA ARG A 34 -8.82 -9.60 -23.20
C ARG A 34 -10.29 -9.70 -22.86
N ASP A 35 -10.85 -8.64 -22.29
CA ASP A 35 -12.29 -8.54 -22.05
C ASP A 35 -13.05 -8.26 -23.36
N LYS A 36 -14.32 -8.69 -23.42
CA LYS A 36 -15.20 -8.32 -24.52
C LYS A 36 -15.35 -6.79 -24.54
N GLU A 37 -15.18 -6.23 -25.74
CA GLU A 37 -15.33 -4.80 -25.96
C GLU A 37 -16.74 -4.35 -25.55
N ARG A 38 -16.80 -3.25 -24.80
CA ARG A 38 -18.07 -2.68 -24.36
C ARG A 38 -18.70 -1.88 -25.50
N ALA A 39 -20.01 -1.64 -25.41
CA ALA A 39 -20.77 -0.91 -26.42
C ALA A 39 -20.27 0.52 -26.73
N ASN A 40 -19.39 1.07 -25.87
CA ASN A 40 -18.75 2.37 -26.05
C ASN A 40 -17.37 2.28 -26.76
N GLY A 41 -17.00 1.12 -27.31
CA GLY A 41 -15.70 0.92 -27.99
C GLY A 41 -14.50 0.78 -27.04
N MET A 42 -14.74 0.55 -25.74
CA MET A 42 -13.66 0.33 -24.77
C MET A 42 -13.34 -1.15 -24.61
N GLY A 43 -12.09 -1.50 -24.89
CA GLY A 43 -11.50 -2.81 -24.56
C GLY A 43 -10.66 -2.72 -23.29
N PHE A 44 -10.69 -3.78 -22.47
CA PHE A 44 -9.78 -3.91 -21.32
C PHE A 44 -8.89 -5.12 -21.50
N ILE A 45 -7.61 -4.95 -21.15
CA ILE A 45 -6.62 -6.01 -21.12
C ILE A 45 -6.22 -6.24 -19.67
N ARG A 46 -6.33 -7.47 -19.20
CA ARG A 46 -5.89 -7.90 -17.88
C ARG A 46 -4.57 -8.63 -18.00
N LEU A 47 -3.62 -8.23 -17.17
CA LEU A 47 -2.33 -8.89 -17.06
C LEU A 47 -2.29 -9.76 -15.82
N HIS A 48 -1.96 -11.02 -16.00
CA HIS A 48 -1.77 -11.99 -14.93
C HIS A 48 -0.31 -12.41 -14.87
N ILE A 49 0.26 -12.44 -13.67
CA ILE A 49 1.64 -12.87 -13.43
C ILE A 49 1.65 -14.30 -12.86
N PRO A 50 2.17 -15.30 -13.63
CA PRO A 50 2.33 -16.66 -13.13
C PRO A 50 3.33 -16.74 -11.97
N TRP A 51 3.17 -17.76 -11.12
CA TRP A 51 4.05 -17.97 -9.96
C TRP A 51 5.54 -18.09 -10.32
N SER A 52 5.87 -18.69 -11.45
CA SER A 52 7.24 -18.84 -11.93
C SER A 52 7.94 -17.51 -12.16
N ILE A 53 7.24 -16.54 -12.78
CA ILE A 53 7.76 -15.20 -13.03
C ILE A 53 7.72 -14.36 -11.75
N LEU A 54 6.60 -14.42 -11.01
CA LEU A 54 6.43 -13.69 -9.75
C LEU A 54 7.53 -14.02 -8.73
N SER A 55 7.81 -15.30 -8.52
CA SER A 55 8.84 -15.76 -7.58
C SER A 55 10.26 -15.37 -8.02
N ARG A 56 10.55 -15.45 -9.32
CA ARG A 56 11.84 -15.02 -9.89
C ARG A 56 12.07 -13.52 -9.69
N GLU A 57 11.10 -12.69 -10.08
CA GLU A 57 11.22 -11.23 -9.94
C GLU A 57 11.26 -10.81 -8.47
N ALA A 58 10.49 -11.48 -7.60
CA ALA A 58 10.52 -11.22 -6.17
C ALA A 58 11.90 -11.49 -5.52
N GLU A 59 12.58 -12.55 -5.97
CA GLU A 59 13.95 -12.87 -5.55
C GLU A 59 14.95 -11.83 -6.04
N LEU A 60 14.88 -11.44 -7.33
CA LEU A 60 15.74 -10.40 -7.91
C LEU A 60 15.60 -9.07 -7.17
N GLN A 61 14.37 -8.72 -6.78
CA GLN A 61 14.07 -7.51 -6.03
C GLN A 61 14.27 -7.63 -4.51
N LYS A 62 14.75 -8.80 -4.03
CA LYS A 62 15.03 -9.08 -2.61
C LYS A 62 13.84 -8.79 -1.69
N ILE A 63 12.63 -9.10 -2.15
CA ILE A 63 11.40 -8.87 -1.41
C ILE A 63 11.42 -9.66 -0.11
N LYS A 64 11.18 -9.01 1.02
CA LYS A 64 11.25 -9.65 2.33
C LYS A 64 9.92 -10.34 2.65
N VAL A 65 9.99 -11.64 2.96
CA VAL A 65 8.83 -12.48 3.27
C VAL A 65 8.98 -13.09 4.67
N ALA A 66 7.85 -13.34 5.33
CA ALA A 66 7.78 -13.96 6.64
C ALA A 66 8.40 -15.37 6.65
N VAL A 67 9.32 -15.62 7.58
CA VAL A 67 9.92 -16.95 7.80
C VAL A 67 9.18 -17.71 8.92
N LYS A 68 9.25 -19.04 8.89
CA LYS A 68 8.68 -19.90 9.94
C LYS A 68 9.29 -19.64 11.32
N LYS A 69 10.54 -19.18 11.37
CA LYS A 69 11.24 -18.87 12.61
C LYS A 69 10.61 -17.65 13.27
N LYS A 70 10.08 -17.87 14.47
CA LYS A 70 9.48 -16.84 15.31
C LYS A 70 10.48 -16.42 16.40
N CYS A 71 10.51 -15.14 16.71
CA CYS A 71 11.29 -14.59 17.81
C CYS A 71 10.35 -14.27 18.97
N GLU A 72 10.66 -14.80 20.16
CA GLU A 72 9.93 -14.44 21.37
C GLU A 72 10.24 -12.99 21.76
N LEU A 73 9.18 -12.20 21.91
CA LEU A 73 9.29 -10.84 22.42
C LEU A 73 9.29 -10.90 23.94
N ARG A 74 10.47 -10.64 24.51
CA ARG A 74 10.63 -10.53 25.95
C ARG A 74 9.80 -9.35 26.47
N LYS A 75 8.86 -9.64 27.38
CA LYS A 75 8.09 -8.58 28.06
C LYS A 75 9.03 -7.77 28.95
N ARG A 76 8.82 -6.44 28.96
CA ARG A 76 9.46 -5.56 29.94
C ARG A 76 8.98 -5.96 31.34
N THR A 77 9.92 -6.25 32.23
CA THR A 77 9.66 -6.58 33.64
C THR A 77 9.88 -5.38 34.55
N GLY A 78 9.28 -5.39 35.73
CA GLY A 78 9.39 -4.32 36.73
C GLY A 78 8.53 -3.10 36.42
N ILE A 79 8.97 -1.92 36.89
CA ILE A 79 8.24 -0.64 36.79
C ILE A 79 7.88 -0.28 35.34
N ALA A 80 8.79 -0.57 34.41
CA ALA A 80 8.55 -0.35 32.98
C ALA A 80 7.41 -1.22 32.42
N GLY A 81 7.26 -2.45 32.92
CA GLY A 81 6.17 -3.35 32.52
C GLY A 81 4.81 -2.95 33.11
N THR A 82 4.79 -2.44 34.34
CA THR A 82 3.56 -1.90 34.94
C THR A 82 3.09 -0.64 34.22
N TRP A 83 4.01 0.25 33.84
CA TRP A 83 3.70 1.44 33.04
C TRP A 83 3.13 1.08 31.67
N ASP A 84 3.78 0.15 30.96
CA ASP A 84 3.33 -0.34 29.65
C ASP A 84 1.90 -0.93 29.70
N SER A 85 1.59 -1.70 30.75
CA SER A 85 0.24 -2.25 30.97
C SER A 85 -0.81 -1.16 31.20
N VAL A 86 -0.46 -0.09 31.91
CA VAL A 86 -1.36 1.06 32.13
C VAL A 86 -1.58 1.84 30.84
N VAL A 87 -0.50 2.16 30.12
CA VAL A 87 -0.55 2.88 28.84
C VAL A 87 -1.35 2.11 27.79
N THR A 88 -1.12 0.80 27.67
CA THR A 88 -1.87 -0.04 26.71
C THR A 88 -3.36 -0.12 27.05
N LYS A 89 -3.73 -0.19 28.33
CA LYS A 89 -5.15 -0.13 28.74
C LYS A 89 -5.79 1.21 28.41
N LEU A 90 -5.09 2.32 28.67
CA LEU A 90 -5.58 3.67 28.38
C LEU A 90 -5.73 3.91 26.88
N ASN A 91 -4.81 3.37 26.07
CA ASN A 91 -4.79 3.55 24.62
C ASN A 91 -5.70 2.60 23.85
N ARG A 92 -6.23 1.54 24.49
CA ARG A 92 -7.12 0.55 23.87
C ARG A 92 -8.30 1.13 23.06
N PRO A 93 -9.07 2.13 23.53
CA PRO A 93 -10.18 2.69 22.73
C PRO A 93 -9.73 3.42 21.46
N PHE A 94 -8.46 3.86 21.43
CA PHE A 94 -7.87 4.52 20.27
C PHE A 94 -7.16 3.54 19.33
N GLN A 95 -7.01 2.26 19.70
CA GLN A 95 -6.36 1.28 18.81
C GLN A 95 -7.33 0.80 17.71
N PRO A 96 -6.89 0.76 16.45
CA PRO A 96 -7.69 0.19 15.37
C PRO A 96 -7.80 -1.33 15.52
N ASP A 97 -8.96 -1.89 15.18
CA ASP A 97 -9.24 -3.34 15.24
C ASP A 97 -8.72 -4.02 13.97
N VAL A 98 -7.40 -4.06 13.84
CA VAL A 98 -6.69 -4.62 12.68
C VAL A 98 -5.76 -5.74 13.14
N PRO A 99 -5.70 -6.88 12.42
CA PRO A 99 -4.75 -7.93 12.73
C PRO A 99 -3.31 -7.40 12.62
N ASP A 100 -2.53 -7.58 13.68
CA ASP A 100 -1.10 -7.32 13.62
C ASP A 100 -0.43 -8.34 12.68
N ILE A 101 0.23 -7.84 11.64
CA ILE A 101 0.77 -8.64 10.54
C ILE A 101 1.99 -9.44 11.02
N ASP A 102 2.77 -8.87 11.94
CA ASP A 102 4.07 -9.43 12.33
C ASP A 102 4.04 -10.01 13.75
N ILE A 103 3.09 -9.62 14.61
CA ILE A 103 3.02 -10.06 16.00
C ILE A 103 1.85 -11.03 16.20
N HIS A 104 2.18 -12.27 16.56
CA HIS A 104 1.19 -13.27 16.95
C HIS A 104 1.22 -13.50 18.46
N ARG A 105 0.04 -13.52 19.06
CA ARG A 105 -0.14 -13.91 20.46
C ARG A 105 -0.52 -15.37 20.53
N ASP A 106 0.31 -16.17 21.18
CA ASP A 106 -0.04 -17.54 21.49
C ASP A 106 -1.06 -17.56 22.64
N SER A 107 -2.19 -18.24 22.41
CA SER A 107 -3.32 -18.30 23.34
C SER A 107 -3.00 -19.14 24.58
N GLN A 108 -2.05 -20.07 24.47
CA GLN A 108 -1.64 -20.96 25.56
C GLN A 108 -0.57 -20.32 26.48
N SER A 109 0.47 -19.69 25.92
CA SER A 109 1.59 -19.16 26.72
C SER A 109 1.49 -17.66 27.08
N ARG A 110 0.55 -16.89 26.50
CA ARG A 110 0.47 -15.41 26.60
C ARG A 110 1.77 -14.70 26.19
N VAL A 111 2.66 -15.39 25.46
CA VAL A 111 3.90 -14.86 24.89
C VAL A 111 3.60 -14.22 23.54
N HIS A 112 4.23 -13.09 23.27
CA HIS A 112 4.16 -12.43 21.97
C HIS A 112 5.32 -12.91 21.12
N PHE A 113 5.03 -13.36 19.90
CA PHE A 113 6.03 -13.77 18.94
C PHE A 113 6.05 -12.79 17.78
N LYS A 114 7.25 -12.32 17.42
CA LYS A 114 7.46 -11.56 16.19
C LYS A 114 7.93 -12.49 15.09
N THR A 115 7.20 -12.48 13.98
CA THR A 115 7.59 -13.16 12.76
C THR A 115 8.76 -12.42 12.13
N LEU A 116 9.86 -13.15 11.87
CA LEU A 116 11.02 -12.57 11.22
C LEU A 116 10.78 -12.52 9.70
N LYS A 117 11.39 -11.54 9.03
CA LYS A 117 11.32 -11.41 7.57
C LYS A 117 12.70 -11.57 6.97
N HIS A 118 12.79 -12.30 5.86
CA HIS A 118 14.03 -12.55 5.13
C HIS A 118 13.79 -12.30 3.64
N PRO A 119 14.79 -11.77 2.89
CA PRO A 119 14.72 -11.74 1.43
C PRO A 119 14.27 -13.08 0.87
N PHE A 120 13.32 -13.05 -0.06
CA PHE A 120 12.75 -14.24 -0.66
C PHE A 120 13.80 -14.95 -1.52
N ILE A 121 13.91 -16.27 -1.31
CA ILE A 121 14.80 -17.15 -2.06
C ILE A 121 13.94 -18.27 -2.62
N ARG A 122 13.87 -18.37 -3.95
CA ARG A 122 12.96 -19.28 -4.63
C ARG A 122 13.29 -20.74 -4.33
N ASP A 123 14.56 -21.06 -4.17
CA ASP A 123 15.01 -22.44 -3.95
C ASP A 123 14.86 -22.88 -2.47
N LYS A 124 14.51 -21.95 -1.56
CA LYS A 124 14.39 -22.20 -0.11
C LYS A 124 12.98 -21.97 0.42
N LEU A 125 11.95 -22.35 -0.35
CA LEU A 125 10.53 -22.17 0.05
C LEU A 125 10.19 -22.74 1.43
N HIS A 126 10.87 -23.82 1.85
CA HIS A 126 10.65 -24.47 3.13
C HIS A 126 10.94 -23.58 4.36
N LEU A 127 11.72 -22.50 4.19
CA LEU A 127 12.02 -21.53 5.25
C LEU A 127 10.86 -20.59 5.56
N TYR A 128 9.94 -20.39 4.61
CA TYR A 128 8.86 -19.42 4.70
C TYR A 128 7.54 -20.07 5.13
N ASP A 129 6.71 -19.32 5.84
CA ASP A 129 5.38 -19.78 6.25
C ASP A 129 4.37 -19.60 5.10
N ILE A 130 4.48 -20.43 4.07
CA ILE A 130 3.65 -20.35 2.85
C ILE A 130 2.42 -21.23 3.03
N LYS A 131 1.26 -20.61 3.26
CA LYS A 131 -0.05 -21.30 3.21
C LYS A 131 -0.54 -21.52 1.79
N SER A 132 -0.36 -20.51 0.94
CA SER A 132 -0.73 -20.53 -0.48
C SER A 132 0.23 -19.62 -1.26
N THR A 133 0.63 -20.07 -2.44
CA THR A 133 1.45 -19.29 -3.38
C THR A 133 0.70 -18.07 -3.91
N ALA A 134 -0.63 -18.13 -3.99
CA ALA A 134 -1.47 -17.04 -4.45
C ALA A 134 -1.48 -15.84 -3.49
N THR A 135 -1.36 -16.10 -2.18
CA THR A 135 -1.46 -15.09 -1.11
C THR A 135 -0.12 -14.71 -0.49
N LEU A 136 0.99 -15.29 -0.95
CA LEU A 136 2.31 -15.05 -0.35
C LEU A 136 2.74 -13.59 -0.51
N PHE A 137 2.59 -13.06 -1.72
CA PHE A 137 2.87 -11.67 -2.05
C PHE A 137 1.56 -10.90 -2.04
N ASP A 138 1.53 -9.76 -1.37
CA ASP A 138 0.37 -8.87 -1.36
C ASP A 138 0.11 -8.28 -2.75
N ASN A 139 -1.12 -7.80 -2.96
CA ASN A 139 -1.54 -7.26 -4.24
C ASN A 139 -0.69 -6.05 -4.65
N ALA A 140 -0.31 -5.20 -3.69
CA ALA A 140 0.62 -4.09 -3.93
C ALA A 140 1.97 -4.56 -4.49
N THR A 141 2.58 -5.59 -3.89
CA THR A 141 3.85 -6.15 -4.40
C THR A 141 3.68 -6.79 -5.78
N ARG A 142 2.60 -7.55 -5.98
CA ARG A 142 2.31 -8.18 -7.28
C ARG A 142 2.17 -7.12 -8.37
N SER A 143 1.37 -6.09 -8.12
CA SER A 143 1.18 -4.97 -9.04
C SER A 143 2.48 -4.22 -9.30
N ARG A 144 3.33 -4.02 -8.27
CA ARG A 144 4.65 -3.39 -8.42
C ARG A 144 5.59 -4.20 -9.32
N ILE A 145 5.60 -5.52 -9.17
CA ILE A 145 6.40 -6.41 -10.04
C ILE A 145 5.90 -6.34 -11.49
N VAL A 146 4.58 -6.39 -11.70
CA VAL A 146 4.01 -6.25 -13.05
C VAL A 146 4.33 -4.88 -13.64
N ALA A 147 4.21 -3.80 -12.85
CA ALA A 147 4.56 -2.44 -13.27
C ALA A 147 6.02 -2.33 -13.71
N GLU A 148 6.94 -3.00 -13.01
CA GLU A 148 8.34 -3.07 -13.40
C GLU A 148 8.53 -3.79 -14.75
N ILE A 149 7.86 -4.94 -14.94
CA ILE A 149 7.92 -5.70 -16.19
C ILE A 149 7.40 -4.87 -17.37
N ILE A 150 6.20 -4.29 -17.27
CA ILE A 150 5.62 -3.50 -18.35
C ILE A 150 6.39 -2.20 -18.62
N SER A 151 7.14 -1.69 -17.65
CA SER A 151 7.96 -0.48 -17.80
C SER A 151 9.29 -0.75 -18.50
N ARG A 152 9.81 -1.98 -18.42
CA ARG A 152 11.07 -2.37 -19.07
C ARG A 152 10.89 -3.08 -20.42
N THR A 153 9.67 -3.50 -20.77
CA THR A 153 9.40 -4.11 -22.08
C THR A 153 9.61 -3.09 -23.20
N THR A 154 10.40 -3.44 -24.20
CA THR A 154 10.77 -2.55 -25.32
C THR A 154 10.08 -2.97 -26.60
N CYS A 155 9.57 -2.00 -27.36
CA CYS A 155 9.12 -2.15 -28.74
C CYS A 155 10.24 -1.65 -29.66
N THR A 156 11.02 -2.57 -30.21
CA THR A 156 12.20 -2.24 -31.01
C THR A 156 11.87 -2.03 -32.48
N ARG A 157 10.86 -2.72 -33.00
CA ARG A 157 10.55 -2.76 -34.44
C ARG A 157 9.63 -1.64 -34.87
N THR A 158 8.63 -1.31 -34.07
CA THR A 158 7.60 -0.32 -34.43
C THR A 158 7.98 1.10 -34.04
N CYS A 159 8.55 1.30 -32.83
CA CYS A 159 8.69 2.64 -32.28
C CYS A 159 10.02 2.93 -31.57
N GLN A 160 10.90 1.94 -31.40
CA GLN A 160 12.16 2.06 -30.65
C GLN A 160 11.96 2.71 -29.27
N THR A 161 10.83 2.41 -28.61
CA THR A 161 10.50 2.95 -27.29
C THR A 161 10.43 1.84 -26.24
N THR A 162 10.66 2.23 -24.99
CA THR A 162 10.65 1.31 -23.86
C THR A 162 9.55 1.72 -22.89
N GLY A 163 8.77 0.72 -22.48
CA GLY A 163 7.81 0.83 -21.40
C GLY A 163 6.44 1.34 -21.80
N ILE A 164 5.46 0.97 -20.99
CA ILE A 164 4.06 1.35 -21.17
C ILE A 164 3.84 2.87 -21.19
N HIS A 165 4.66 3.65 -20.46
CA HIS A 165 4.51 5.11 -20.40
C HIS A 165 4.69 5.80 -21.74
N SER A 166 5.63 5.31 -22.58
CA SER A 166 5.80 5.84 -23.94
C SER A 166 4.61 5.53 -24.83
N LEU A 167 3.99 4.37 -24.67
CA LEU A 167 2.79 3.96 -25.42
C LEU A 167 1.55 4.74 -24.98
N LEU A 168 1.44 5.06 -23.68
CA LEU A 168 0.40 5.96 -23.15
C LEU A 168 0.54 7.38 -23.70
N ALA A 169 1.76 7.93 -23.69
CA ALA A 169 2.03 9.27 -24.20
C ALA A 169 1.74 9.40 -25.71
N ARG A 170 1.89 8.31 -26.46
CA ARG A 170 1.57 8.23 -27.90
C ARG A 170 0.11 7.92 -28.21
N GLY A 171 -0.74 7.74 -27.19
CA GLY A 171 -2.15 7.38 -27.36
C GLY A 171 -2.38 5.99 -27.98
N VAL A 172 -1.43 5.06 -27.78
CA VAL A 172 -1.58 3.64 -28.17
C VAL A 172 -2.46 2.91 -27.17
N TYR A 173 -2.30 3.23 -25.89
CA TYR A 173 -3.14 2.83 -24.77
C TYR A 173 -3.70 4.08 -24.10
N ASP A 174 -4.92 3.98 -23.55
CA ASP A 174 -5.56 5.11 -22.86
C ASP A 174 -5.09 5.23 -21.41
N SER A 175 -4.93 4.09 -20.73
CA SER A 175 -4.54 4.05 -19.32
C SER A 175 -3.98 2.68 -18.91
N ALA A 176 -3.18 2.67 -17.85
CA ALA A 176 -2.68 1.47 -17.20
C ALA A 176 -2.77 1.65 -15.68
N PHE A 177 -3.47 0.75 -14.98
CA PHE A 177 -3.70 0.86 -13.55
C PHE A 177 -3.86 -0.51 -12.89
N PRO A 178 -3.44 -0.66 -11.61
CA PRO A 178 -3.72 -1.84 -10.84
C PRO A 178 -5.18 -1.89 -10.40
N LEU A 179 -5.71 -3.09 -10.17
CA LEU A 179 -7.07 -3.29 -9.66
C LEU A 179 -7.09 -3.24 -8.13
N HIS A 180 -8.18 -2.68 -7.58
CA HIS A 180 -8.44 -2.67 -6.14
C HIS A 180 -9.16 -3.93 -5.65
N ASP A 181 -9.07 -4.20 -4.35
CA ASP A 181 -9.73 -5.33 -3.71
C ASP A 181 -11.25 -5.11 -3.58
N GLY A 182 -12.00 -5.51 -4.59
CA GLY A 182 -13.48 -5.55 -4.57
C GLY A 182 -14.16 -4.24 -4.11
N SER A 183 -15.44 -4.38 -3.73
CA SER A 183 -16.23 -3.25 -3.20
C SER A 183 -16.01 -3.05 -1.70
N PHE A 184 -15.88 -1.80 -1.29
CA PHE A 184 -15.78 -1.39 0.12
C PHE A 184 -17.16 -1.27 0.81
N THR A 185 -18.26 -1.27 0.05
CA THR A 185 -19.64 -1.08 0.58
C THR A 185 -20.35 -2.39 0.93
N ARG A 186 -19.79 -3.55 0.53
CA ARG A 186 -20.46 -4.85 0.70
C ARG A 186 -20.43 -5.28 2.18
N ARG A 187 -21.60 -5.38 2.81
CA ARG A 187 -21.76 -6.03 4.12
C ARG A 187 -21.62 -7.55 3.97
N GLY A 188 -20.40 -8.06 4.18
CA GLY A 188 -20.10 -9.50 4.32
C GLY A 188 -19.95 -9.93 5.78
N ARG A 189 -19.75 -11.24 6.01
CA ARG A 189 -19.29 -11.77 7.32
C ARG A 189 -17.92 -11.19 7.64
N ARG A 190 -17.61 -10.94 8.93
CA ARG A 190 -16.34 -10.35 9.38
C ARG A 190 -15.11 -11.11 8.86
N ASP A 191 -15.25 -12.43 8.71
CA ASP A 191 -14.16 -13.34 8.33
C ASP A 191 -13.82 -13.31 6.83
N GLN A 192 -14.60 -12.58 6.01
CA GLN A 192 -14.43 -12.48 4.55
C GLN A 192 -14.22 -11.03 4.10
N ARG A 193 -13.73 -10.17 4.99
CA ARG A 193 -13.47 -8.76 4.66
C ARG A 193 -12.23 -8.63 3.79
N ASN A 194 -12.34 -7.80 2.76
CA ASN A 194 -11.21 -7.39 1.94
C ASN A 194 -10.38 -6.33 2.67
N ASP A 195 -9.08 -6.24 2.37
CA ASP A 195 -8.19 -5.23 2.97
C ASP A 195 -8.73 -3.80 2.77
N ARG A 196 -9.30 -3.51 1.59
CA ARG A 196 -9.97 -2.23 1.28
C ARG A 196 -11.14 -1.90 2.23
N GLN A 197 -11.92 -2.91 2.59
CA GLN A 197 -13.06 -2.73 3.49
C GLN A 197 -12.59 -2.47 4.92
N ILE A 198 -11.58 -3.21 5.38
CA ILE A 198 -10.99 -3.01 6.71
C ILE A 198 -10.40 -1.60 6.83
N LEU A 199 -9.68 -1.13 5.81
CA LEU A 199 -9.15 0.24 5.75
C LEU A 199 -10.25 1.31 5.86
N HIS A 200 -11.39 1.11 5.21
CA HIS A 200 -12.50 2.04 5.29
C HIS A 200 -13.16 2.04 6.68
N GLU A 201 -13.36 0.87 7.29
CA GLU A 201 -14.01 0.75 8.60
C GLU A 201 -13.15 1.26 9.75
N GLU A 202 -11.83 1.05 9.69
CA GLU A 202 -10.90 1.32 10.79
C GLU A 202 -10.06 2.61 10.63
N TRP A 203 -10.09 3.25 9.46
CA TRP A 203 -9.25 4.43 9.20
C TRP A 203 -9.91 5.51 8.33
N ALA A 204 -10.33 5.18 7.10
CA ALA A 204 -10.80 6.17 6.12
C ALA A 204 -12.29 6.55 6.30
N ASN A 205 -12.71 6.81 7.54
CA ASN A 205 -14.07 7.21 7.89
C ASN A 205 -14.05 8.23 9.03
N TYR A 206 -14.82 9.32 8.91
CA TYR A 206 -14.92 10.36 9.93
C TYR A 206 -15.33 9.82 11.31
N GLY A 207 -16.14 8.76 11.35
CA GLY A 207 -16.55 8.12 12.61
C GLY A 207 -15.42 7.45 13.39
N VAL A 208 -14.22 7.30 12.82
CA VAL A 208 -13.06 6.67 13.47
C VAL A 208 -11.83 7.58 13.53
N MET A 209 -11.98 8.89 13.28
CA MET A 209 -10.87 9.86 13.25
C MET A 209 -10.08 9.97 14.57
N PHE A 210 -10.66 9.52 15.69
CA PHE A 210 -10.00 9.49 17.00
C PHE A 210 -9.07 8.29 17.18
N LYS A 211 -9.16 7.26 16.34
CA LYS A 211 -8.29 6.08 16.41
C LYS A 211 -6.90 6.39 15.84
N TYR A 212 -5.89 5.63 16.27
CA TYR A 212 -4.58 5.63 15.67
C TYR A 212 -4.62 5.07 14.24
N GLN A 213 -3.72 5.58 13.40
CA GLN A 213 -3.64 5.15 12.01
C GLN A 213 -3.04 3.73 11.91
N PRO A 214 -3.69 2.78 11.23
CA PRO A 214 -3.17 1.43 11.02
C PRO A 214 -2.12 1.43 9.89
N VAL A 215 -0.95 2.02 10.16
CA VAL A 215 0.12 2.27 9.17
C VAL A 215 0.53 1.00 8.41
N ASP A 216 0.65 -0.14 9.10
CA ASP A 216 1.04 -1.39 8.46
C ASP A 216 0.01 -1.92 7.45
N LEU A 217 -1.28 -1.69 7.69
CA LEU A 217 -2.34 -2.07 6.75
C LEU A 217 -2.36 -1.11 5.55
N ILE A 218 -2.17 0.19 5.79
CA ILE A 218 -2.05 1.20 4.73
C ILE A 218 -0.86 0.85 3.82
N ARG A 219 0.30 0.54 4.44
CA ARG A 219 1.53 0.14 3.75
C ARG A 219 1.35 -1.15 2.94
N LYS A 220 0.65 -2.15 3.49
CA LYS A 220 0.34 -3.41 2.78
C LYS A 220 -0.54 -3.18 1.54
N TYR A 221 -1.53 -2.29 1.63
CA TYR A 221 -2.49 -2.08 0.55
C TYR A 221 -2.01 -1.08 -0.51
N PHE A 222 -1.42 0.04 -0.09
CA PHE A 222 -1.00 1.13 -0.98
C PHE A 222 0.51 1.14 -1.28
N GLY A 223 1.30 0.34 -0.56
CA GLY A 223 2.75 0.31 -0.68
C GLY A 223 3.47 1.28 0.24
N GLU A 224 4.81 1.24 0.17
CA GLU A 224 5.71 1.92 1.10
C GLU A 224 5.64 3.45 1.04
N GLN A 225 5.52 4.04 -0.15
CA GLN A 225 5.50 5.49 -0.31
C GLN A 225 4.29 6.14 0.38
N ILE A 226 3.09 5.59 0.15
CA ILE A 226 1.85 6.08 0.76
C ILE A 226 1.81 5.72 2.25
N GLY A 227 2.27 4.52 2.62
CA GLY A 227 2.42 4.14 4.03
C GLY A 227 3.31 5.10 4.81
N LEU A 228 4.47 5.48 4.25
CA LEU A 228 5.40 6.43 4.86
C LEU A 228 4.79 7.83 4.96
N TYR A 229 4.08 8.30 3.94
CA TYR A 229 3.38 9.58 3.98
C TYR A 229 2.43 9.67 5.18
N PHE A 230 1.57 8.66 5.37
CA PHE A 230 0.62 8.66 6.49
C PHE A 230 1.29 8.41 7.85
N ALA A 231 2.37 7.62 7.90
CA ALA A 231 3.18 7.47 9.11
C ALA A 231 3.75 8.82 9.55
N TRP A 232 4.33 9.57 8.62
CA TRP A 232 4.88 10.89 8.88
C TRP A 232 3.80 11.89 9.28
N LEU A 233 2.68 11.92 8.55
CA LEU A 233 1.54 12.77 8.88
C LEU A 233 1.04 12.51 10.30
N GLY A 234 0.92 11.24 10.68
CA GLY A 234 0.52 10.85 12.04
C GLY A 234 1.47 11.36 13.12
N VAL A 235 2.77 11.20 12.92
CA VAL A 235 3.80 11.73 13.83
C VAL A 235 3.70 13.26 13.90
N TYR A 236 3.58 13.94 12.76
CA TYR A 236 3.48 15.39 12.69
C TYR A 236 2.26 15.92 13.46
N THR A 237 1.08 15.33 13.26
CA THR A 237 -0.13 15.70 14.02
C THR A 237 0.05 15.46 15.52
N GLN A 238 0.71 14.37 15.93
CA GLN A 238 1.01 14.12 17.34
C GLN A 238 1.97 15.16 17.93
N LEU A 239 3.00 15.58 17.19
CA LEU A 239 3.94 16.61 17.62
C LEU A 239 3.31 18.01 17.74
N LEU A 240 2.19 18.26 17.05
CA LEU A 240 1.43 19.51 17.18
C LEU A 240 0.58 19.57 18.45
N ILE A 241 0.27 18.43 19.09
CA ILE A 241 -0.59 18.42 20.28
C ILE A 241 -0.01 19.27 21.43
N PRO A 242 1.26 19.12 21.86
CA PRO A 242 1.80 19.91 22.96
C PRO A 242 1.84 21.43 22.67
N PRO A 243 2.33 21.89 21.49
CA PRO A 243 2.24 23.30 21.11
C PRO A 243 0.81 23.84 21.06
N SER A 244 -0.16 23.06 20.56
CA SER A 244 -1.56 23.48 20.53
C SER A 244 -2.13 23.66 21.94
N VAL A 245 -1.85 22.74 22.86
CA VAL A 245 -2.27 22.85 24.27
C VAL A 245 -1.64 24.08 24.93
N LEU A 246 -0.33 24.29 24.74
CA LEU A 246 0.35 25.47 25.27
C LEU A 246 -0.22 26.77 24.69
N GLY A 247 -0.50 26.79 23.39
CA GLY A 247 -1.12 27.92 22.70
C GLY A 247 -2.49 28.27 23.28
N ILE A 248 -3.33 27.27 23.56
CA ILE A 248 -4.63 27.48 24.22
C ILE A 248 -4.45 28.05 25.62
N ILE A 249 -3.49 27.55 26.42
CA ILE A 249 -3.21 28.05 27.78
C ILE A 249 -2.80 29.52 27.73
N VAL A 250 -1.86 29.88 26.86
CA VAL A 250 -1.39 31.27 26.70
C VAL A 250 -2.51 32.19 26.21
N PHE A 251 -3.33 31.71 25.28
CA PHE A 251 -4.48 32.45 24.77
C PHE A 251 -5.52 32.72 25.86
N LEU A 252 -5.86 31.72 26.67
CA LEU A 252 -6.77 31.87 27.81
C LEU A 252 -6.20 32.81 28.87
N TYR A 253 -4.90 32.73 29.17
CA TYR A 253 -4.23 33.68 30.06
C TYR A 253 -4.38 35.11 29.56
N GLY A 254 -4.12 35.34 28.25
CA GLY A 254 -4.32 36.64 27.61
C GLY A 254 -5.73 37.18 27.81
N ILE A 255 -6.76 36.35 27.58
CA ILE A 255 -8.18 36.72 27.81
C ILE A 255 -8.42 37.14 29.26
N PHE A 256 -7.92 36.36 30.24
CA PHE A 256 -8.14 36.67 31.65
C PHE A 256 -7.41 37.93 32.13
N THR A 257 -6.31 38.31 31.47
CA THR A 257 -5.50 39.49 31.83
C THR A 257 -5.83 40.76 31.04
N VAL A 258 -6.75 40.70 30.07
CA VAL A 258 -7.09 41.84 29.19
C VAL A 258 -7.54 43.07 29.98
N ASP A 259 -8.40 42.91 30.98
CA ASP A 259 -8.96 44.03 31.75
C ASP A 259 -7.97 44.61 32.77
N THR A 260 -6.87 43.90 33.04
CA THR A 260 -5.83 44.32 34.00
C THR A 260 -4.67 45.07 33.34
N ASN A 261 -4.69 45.17 32.01
CA ASN A 261 -3.59 45.72 31.25
C ASN A 261 -3.71 47.25 31.14
N VAL A 262 -2.83 47.97 31.85
CA VAL A 262 -2.82 49.44 31.97
C VAL A 262 -2.82 50.16 30.61
N PRO A 263 -2.00 49.75 29.60
CA PRO A 263 -2.01 50.40 28.28
C PRO A 263 -3.27 50.19 27.45
N SER A 264 -4.14 49.24 27.78
CA SER A 264 -5.43 49.04 27.08
C SER A 264 -6.60 49.76 27.76
N LEU A 265 -6.34 50.44 28.88
CA LEU A 265 -7.31 51.27 29.61
C LEU A 265 -7.17 52.78 29.29
N GLU A 266 -6.08 53.19 28.62
CA GLU A 266 -5.90 54.53 28.02
C GLU A 266 -6.56 54.61 26.64
#